data_AF-A0A2N6FRJ9-F1
#
_entry.id   AF-A0A2N6FRJ9-F1
#
_cell.length_a   1.000
_cell.length_b   1.000
_cell.length_c   1.000
_cell.angle_alpha   90.00
_cell.angle_beta   90.00
_cell.angle_gamma   90.00
#
_symmetry.space_group_name_H-M   'P 1'
#
loop_
_entity.id
_entity.type
_entity.pdbx_description
1 polymer ?
#
loop_
_entity_poly.entity_id
_entity_poly.type
_entity_poly.pdbx_seq_one_letter_code
_entity_poly.pdbx_strand_id
1 'polypeptide(L)'
;MKNVVKIIATFVLLLGTFSQVNADELFVFQDAQLKADNGKSAKIFLGVPVKVKKDMDTSAKVSVYGFLDGENVYSTKNKELLIATLDKGFKTKTIKGNEVELVGTIEKELLTENGAEVWEEHEEFFYEMCTQCHAAQAPSHHTMIEWEALMLPMKGFAKLDDEENSYLLRYLKSNASNGLVKTKH
;
A
#
# COMPACT_ATOMS: atom_id res chain seq x y z
N MET A 1 36.15 29.30 -52.14
CA MET A 1 36.30 28.01 -51.42
C MET A 1 37.02 28.28 -50.11
N LYS A 2 36.26 28.43 -49.02
CA LYS A 2 36.11 27.46 -47.92
C LYS A 2 37.09 27.71 -46.76
N ASN A 3 36.67 28.67 -45.93
CA ASN A 3 36.68 28.71 -44.48
C ASN A 3 37.26 27.48 -43.76
N VAL A 4 38.37 27.66 -43.03
CA VAL A 4 38.63 26.92 -41.79
C VAL A 4 39.42 27.84 -40.85
N VAL A 5 38.73 28.71 -40.12
CA VAL A 5 39.28 29.45 -38.99
C VAL A 5 38.50 29.04 -37.75
N LYS A 6 39.21 28.43 -36.80
CA LYS A 6 38.96 28.32 -35.35
C LYS A 6 37.51 28.07 -34.90
N ILE A 7 37.29 26.93 -34.25
CA ILE A 7 36.64 26.84 -32.91
C ILE A 7 37.16 25.56 -32.24
N ILE A 8 38.06 25.76 -31.28
CA ILE A 8 38.25 24.87 -30.13
C ILE A 8 37.29 25.42 -29.09
N ALA A 9 36.32 24.63 -28.62
CA ALA A 9 35.74 24.70 -27.28
C ALA A 9 34.47 23.84 -27.21
N THR A 10 34.47 22.88 -26.29
CA THR A 10 33.29 22.42 -25.54
C THR A 10 32.26 21.58 -26.30
N PHE A 11 32.50 20.26 -26.33
CA PHE A 11 31.43 19.26 -26.43
C PHE A 11 31.53 18.30 -25.23
N VAL A 12 31.50 18.89 -24.03
CA VAL A 12 31.17 18.24 -22.76
C VAL A 12 29.94 19.00 -22.25
N LEU A 13 28.95 18.30 -21.69
CA LEU A 13 27.54 18.70 -21.49
C LEU A 13 26.68 18.49 -22.75
N LEU A 14 25.60 17.69 -22.79
CA LEU A 14 24.74 17.13 -21.76
C LEU A 14 24.29 15.72 -22.20
N LEU A 15 24.89 14.67 -21.66
CA LEU A 15 24.16 13.44 -21.37
C LEU A 15 23.54 13.63 -19.98
N GLY A 16 22.59 14.56 -19.91
CA GLY A 16 21.65 14.60 -18.81
C GLY A 16 20.79 13.36 -18.96
N THR A 17 21.19 12.26 -18.31
CA THR A 17 20.27 11.19 -17.97
C THR A 17 19.20 11.84 -17.10
N PHE A 18 18.12 12.30 -17.74
CA PHE A 18 16.85 12.42 -17.05
C PHE A 18 16.49 11.00 -16.67
N SER A 19 16.95 10.57 -15.49
CA SER A 19 16.31 9.47 -14.79
C SER A 19 14.88 9.94 -14.61
N GLN A 20 14.00 9.43 -15.48
CA GLN A 20 12.58 9.48 -15.21
C GLN A 20 12.44 8.73 -13.89
N VAL A 21 12.25 9.48 -12.81
CA VAL A 21 11.85 8.93 -11.51
C VAL A 21 10.47 8.35 -11.77
N ASN A 22 10.42 7.11 -12.23
CA ASN A 22 9.22 6.31 -12.06
C ASN A 22 8.99 6.32 -10.55
N ALA A 23 7.83 6.80 -10.12
CA ALA A 23 7.47 6.74 -8.72
C ALA A 23 7.29 5.26 -8.39
N ASP A 24 8.32 4.66 -7.79
CA ASP A 24 8.28 3.27 -7.37
C ASP A 24 7.14 3.10 -6.35
N GLU A 25 6.34 2.06 -6.57
CA GLU A 25 5.30 1.65 -5.65
C GLU A 25 5.93 0.68 -4.65
N LEU A 26 5.84 1.03 -3.36
CA LEU A 26 6.28 0.20 -2.24
C LEU A 26 5.07 -0.22 -1.40
N PHE A 27 5.25 -1.18 -0.51
CA PHE A 27 4.23 -1.66 0.41
C PHE A 27 4.68 -1.45 1.85
N VAL A 28 3.74 -1.07 2.71
CA VAL A 28 3.97 -0.96 4.15
C VAL A 28 4.19 -2.35 4.74
N PHE A 29 5.40 -2.66 5.20
CA PHE A 29 5.76 -4.00 5.71
C PHE A 29 5.21 -4.30 7.11
N GLN A 30 4.90 -3.26 7.89
CA GLN A 30 4.20 -3.35 9.17
C GLN A 30 3.50 -2.02 9.44
N ASP A 31 2.48 -2.02 10.31
CA ASP A 31 1.75 -0.79 10.67
C ASP A 31 2.73 0.37 10.96
N ALA A 32 2.58 1.46 10.22
CA ALA A 32 3.55 2.55 10.18
C ALA A 32 2.92 3.90 10.49
N GLN A 33 3.74 4.85 10.95
CA GLN A 33 3.31 6.25 11.09
C GLN A 33 3.74 7.05 9.85
N LEU A 34 2.77 7.61 9.14
CA LEU A 34 2.98 8.62 8.11
C LEU A 34 2.98 10.00 8.76
N LYS A 35 4.16 10.62 8.88
CA LYS A 35 4.32 11.95 9.48
C LYS A 35 4.13 13.03 8.42
N ALA A 36 3.09 13.86 8.55
CA ALA A 36 2.87 14.99 7.66
C ALA A 36 3.77 16.18 8.03
N ASP A 37 3.98 17.09 7.07
CA ASP A 37 4.83 18.28 7.25
C ASP A 37 4.32 19.23 8.36
N ASN A 38 3.04 19.12 8.75
CA ASN A 38 2.44 19.90 9.84
C ASN A 38 2.63 19.26 11.23
N GLY A 39 3.42 18.19 11.34
CA GLY A 39 3.70 17.49 12.59
C GLY A 39 2.58 16.58 13.09
N LYS A 40 1.53 16.36 12.30
CA LYS A 40 0.48 15.35 12.57
C LYS A 40 0.83 14.03 11.92
N SER A 41 0.34 12.93 12.49
CA SER A 41 0.58 11.59 11.96
C SER A 41 -0.70 10.95 11.46
N ALA A 42 -0.54 9.95 10.61
CA ALA A 42 -1.57 8.98 10.30
C ALA A 42 -0.99 7.59 10.53
N LYS A 43 -1.75 6.70 11.16
CA LYS A 43 -1.44 5.27 11.18
C LYS A 43 -1.78 4.71 9.80
N ILE A 44 -0.81 4.16 9.10
CA ILE A 44 -0.98 3.43 7.85
C ILE A 44 -0.87 1.95 8.17
N PHE A 45 -1.84 1.16 7.73
CA PHE A 45 -1.87 -0.26 8.07
C PHE A 45 -0.99 -1.11 7.14
N LEU A 46 -0.55 -2.27 7.63
CA LEU A 46 0.19 -3.30 6.91
C LEU A 46 -0.29 -3.54 5.46
N GLY A 47 0.62 -3.61 4.51
CA GLY A 47 0.38 -3.98 3.10
C GLY A 47 -0.31 -2.91 2.26
N VAL A 48 -0.48 -1.70 2.81
CA VAL A 48 -0.97 -0.56 2.04
C VAL A 48 0.08 -0.13 1.03
N PRO A 49 -0.29 -0.02 -0.27
CA PRO A 49 0.62 0.48 -1.29
C PRO A 49 0.85 1.99 -1.11
N VAL A 50 2.11 2.40 -1.28
CA VAL A 50 2.54 3.79 -1.19
C VAL A 50 3.35 4.15 -2.43
N LYS A 51 3.17 5.36 -2.94
CA LYS A 51 4.00 5.87 -4.05
C LYS A 51 5.12 6.74 -3.51
N VAL A 52 6.37 6.41 -3.85
CA VAL A 52 7.52 7.22 -3.44
C VAL A 52 7.50 8.55 -4.21
N LYS A 53 7.46 9.66 -3.48
CA LYS A 53 7.56 11.02 -4.04
C LYS A 53 8.99 11.54 -3.96
N LYS A 54 9.70 11.18 -2.89
CA LYS A 54 11.09 11.56 -2.67
C LYS A 54 11.76 10.52 -1.78
N ASP A 55 12.82 9.93 -2.29
CA ASP A 55 13.74 9.12 -1.51
C ASP A 55 14.61 10.01 -0.61
N MET A 56 14.82 9.59 0.64
CA MET A 56 15.73 10.21 1.60
C MET A 56 16.55 9.09 2.27
N ASP A 57 17.64 9.44 2.97
CA ASP A 57 18.61 8.43 3.45
C ASP A 57 17.97 7.30 4.26
N THR A 58 17.24 7.62 5.34
CA THR A 58 16.60 6.63 6.24
C THR A 58 15.09 6.54 6.08
N SER A 59 14.49 7.48 5.34
CA SER A 59 13.04 7.62 5.22
C SER A 59 12.66 7.96 3.79
N ALA A 60 11.38 7.85 3.46
CA ALA A 60 10.85 8.26 2.17
C ALA A 60 9.65 9.16 2.36
N LYS A 61 9.55 10.21 1.55
CA LYS A 61 8.31 10.97 1.41
C LYS A 61 7.44 10.23 0.42
N VAL A 62 6.27 9.80 0.87
CA VAL A 62 5.36 8.95 0.09
C VAL A 62 3.96 9.57 0.00
N SER A 63 3.16 9.04 -0.91
CA SER A 63 1.72 9.29 -0.95
C SER A 63 0.90 8.01 -0.83
N VAL A 64 -0.20 8.11 -0.10
CA VAL A 64 -1.22 7.06 0.02
C VAL A 64 -2.53 7.59 -0.54
N TYR A 65 -3.23 6.80 -1.34
CA TYR A 65 -4.53 7.16 -1.92
C TYR A 65 -5.65 6.37 -1.26
N GLY A 66 -6.81 7.00 -1.06
CA GLY A 66 -7.98 6.32 -0.55
C GLY A 66 -9.20 7.23 -0.41
N PHE A 67 -10.21 6.74 0.31
CA PHE A 67 -11.49 7.39 0.51
C PHE A 67 -11.68 7.73 1.98
N LEU A 68 -11.75 9.02 2.30
CA LEU A 68 -11.92 9.54 3.65
C LEU A 68 -13.35 9.37 4.16
N ASP A 69 -13.47 8.99 5.43
CA ASP A 69 -14.70 8.92 6.19
C ASP A 69 -14.39 9.19 7.68
N GLY A 70 -14.68 10.41 8.13
CA GLY A 70 -14.22 10.87 9.45
C GLY A 70 -12.70 10.93 9.51
N GLU A 71 -12.12 10.22 10.47
CA GLU A 71 -10.66 10.07 10.64
C GLU A 71 -10.11 8.81 9.93
N ASN A 72 -10.98 8.01 9.32
CA ASN A 72 -10.59 6.77 8.65
C ASN A 72 -10.45 6.95 7.14
N VAL A 73 -9.50 6.26 6.54
CA VAL A 73 -9.29 6.21 5.09
C VAL A 73 -9.38 4.78 4.63
N TYR A 74 -10.20 4.55 3.61
CA TYR A 74 -10.48 3.23 3.06
C TYR A 74 -9.92 3.06 1.64
N SER A 75 -9.62 1.82 1.25
CA SER A 75 -9.10 1.48 -0.08
C SER A 75 -10.10 1.77 -1.19
N THR A 76 -11.41 1.70 -0.91
CA THR A 76 -12.48 1.87 -1.89
C THR A 76 -13.59 2.78 -1.35
N LYS A 77 -14.39 3.34 -2.27
CA LYS A 77 -15.53 4.21 -1.95
C LYS A 77 -16.57 3.51 -1.06
N ASN A 78 -16.69 2.19 -1.19
CA ASN A 78 -17.62 1.36 -0.41
C ASN A 78 -17.04 0.94 0.95
N LYS A 79 -15.87 1.48 1.33
CA LYS A 79 -15.22 1.27 2.62
C LYS A 79 -14.81 -0.18 2.88
N GLU A 80 -14.39 -0.89 1.83
CA GLU A 80 -14.12 -2.33 1.92
C GLU A 80 -12.90 -2.65 2.79
N LEU A 81 -11.82 -1.86 2.77
CA LEU A 81 -10.66 -2.12 3.62
C LEU A 81 -10.13 -0.82 4.23
N LEU A 82 -9.98 -0.79 5.56
CA LEU A 82 -9.35 0.31 6.27
C LEU A 82 -7.83 0.29 5.99
N ILE A 83 -7.32 1.40 5.45
CA ILE A 83 -5.91 1.54 5.06
C ILE A 83 -5.16 2.60 5.86
N ALA A 84 -5.88 3.57 6.45
CA ALA A 84 -5.27 4.49 7.41
C ALA A 84 -6.26 5.05 8.42
N THR A 85 -5.74 5.50 9.57
CA THR A 85 -6.46 6.33 10.55
C THR A 85 -5.63 7.58 10.82
N LEU A 86 -6.26 8.74 10.68
CA LEU A 86 -5.63 10.06 10.75
C LEU A 86 -5.70 10.63 12.16
N ASP A 87 -4.62 11.25 12.62
CA ASP A 87 -4.71 12.11 13.80
C ASP A 87 -5.58 13.34 13.51
N LYS A 88 -6.25 13.84 14.55
CA LYS A 88 -7.00 15.09 14.45
C LYS A 88 -6.12 16.24 13.93
N GLY A 89 -6.54 16.80 12.80
CA GLY A 89 -5.86 17.91 12.13
C GLY A 89 -4.79 17.48 11.11
N PHE A 90 -4.66 16.19 10.80
CA PHE A 90 -3.90 15.74 9.63
C PHE A 90 -4.47 16.38 8.36
N LYS A 91 -3.61 17.02 7.55
CA LYS A 91 -4.04 17.68 6.32
C LYS A 91 -4.02 16.67 5.16
N THR A 92 -5.16 16.48 4.54
CA THR A 92 -5.30 15.66 3.32
C THR A 92 -5.44 16.54 2.09
N LYS A 93 -5.05 16.01 0.92
CA LYS A 93 -5.31 16.66 -0.36
C LYS A 93 -6.51 15.99 -1.01
N THR A 94 -7.64 16.70 -1.10
CA THR A 94 -8.83 16.20 -1.79
C THR A 94 -8.57 16.09 -3.30
N ILE A 95 -8.87 14.93 -3.87
CA ILE A 95 -8.82 14.67 -5.32
C ILE A 95 -10.22 14.90 -5.89
N LYS A 96 -11.22 14.16 -5.39
CA LYS A 96 -12.61 14.25 -5.84
C LYS A 96 -13.57 13.73 -4.78
N GLY A 97 -14.52 14.55 -4.36
CA GLY A 97 -15.47 14.15 -3.31
C GLY A 97 -14.73 13.78 -2.03
N ASN A 98 -14.85 12.53 -1.57
CA ASN A 98 -14.12 12.02 -0.42
C ASN A 98 -12.83 11.25 -0.79
N GLU A 99 -12.46 11.18 -2.06
CA GLU A 99 -11.17 10.63 -2.50
C GLU A 99 -10.04 11.61 -2.13
N VAL A 100 -9.02 11.11 -1.43
CA VAL A 100 -7.92 11.91 -0.87
C VAL A 100 -6.55 11.29 -1.15
N GLU A 101 -5.55 12.15 -1.22
CA GLU A 101 -4.13 11.82 -1.16
C GLU A 101 -3.59 12.23 0.22
N LEU A 102 -3.05 11.27 0.96
CA LEU A 102 -2.25 11.51 2.15
C LEU A 102 -0.79 11.66 1.72
N VAL A 103 -0.09 12.66 2.24
CA VAL A 103 1.33 12.88 1.94
C VAL A 103 2.09 13.05 3.25
N GLY A 104 3.21 12.33 3.38
CA GLY A 104 4.06 12.43 4.56
C GLY A 104 5.30 11.56 4.42
N THR A 105 6.03 11.45 5.52
CA THR A 105 7.29 10.68 5.62
C THR A 105 7.05 9.39 6.39
N ILE A 106 7.60 8.28 5.89
CA ILE A 106 7.66 6.96 6.52
C ILE A 106 9.12 6.49 6.55
N GLU A 107 9.54 5.77 7.59
CA GLU A 107 10.86 5.15 7.67
C GLU A 107 11.00 4.04 6.63
N LYS A 108 12.14 3.98 5.93
CA LYS A 108 12.35 3.01 4.83
C LYS A 108 12.33 1.57 5.28
N GLU A 109 12.76 1.28 6.50
CA GLU A 109 12.72 -0.06 7.11
C GLU A 109 11.29 -0.62 7.23
N LEU A 110 10.26 0.23 7.11
CA LEU A 110 8.86 -0.14 7.15
C LEU A 110 8.26 -0.29 5.74
N LEU A 111 9.07 -0.20 4.69
CA LEU A 111 8.66 -0.27 3.30
C LEU A 111 9.39 -1.40 2.59
N THR A 112 8.69 -2.13 1.74
CA THR A 112 9.26 -3.16 0.87
C THR A 112 8.76 -3.01 -0.56
N GLU A 113 9.60 -3.37 -1.52
CA GLU A 113 9.19 -3.50 -2.93
C GLU A 113 8.37 -4.79 -3.15
N ASN A 114 8.56 -5.79 -2.28
CA ASN A 114 7.93 -7.09 -2.42
C ASN A 114 6.61 -7.14 -1.63
N GLY A 115 5.51 -6.82 -2.30
CA GLY A 115 4.18 -6.90 -1.70
C GLY A 115 3.77 -8.30 -1.24
N ALA A 116 4.36 -9.37 -1.80
CA ALA A 116 4.05 -10.74 -1.38
C ALA A 116 4.69 -11.07 -0.02
N GLU A 117 5.92 -10.59 0.22
CA GLU A 117 6.66 -10.79 1.48
C GLU A 117 5.90 -10.23 2.68
N VAL A 118 5.15 -9.15 2.49
CA VAL A 118 4.29 -8.54 3.53
C VAL A 118 3.26 -9.54 4.09
N TRP A 119 2.88 -10.54 3.30
CA TRP A 119 1.77 -11.44 3.59
C TRP A 119 2.19 -12.87 3.91
N GLU A 120 3.48 -13.20 3.93
CA GLU A 120 3.97 -14.58 4.11
C GLU A 120 3.43 -15.24 5.38
N GLU A 121 3.56 -14.57 6.53
CA GLU A 121 3.04 -15.07 7.81
C GLU A 121 1.51 -15.24 7.79
N HIS A 122 0.82 -14.34 7.09
CA HIS A 122 -0.64 -14.40 7.00
C HIS A 122 -1.11 -15.53 6.09
N GLU A 123 -0.36 -15.80 5.02
CA GLU A 123 -0.62 -16.90 4.11
C GLU A 123 -0.39 -18.24 4.80
N GLU A 124 0.68 -18.38 5.59
CA GLU A 124 0.91 -19.57 6.42
C GLU A 124 -0.25 -19.82 7.37
N PHE A 125 -0.66 -18.80 8.14
CA PHE A 125 -1.80 -18.89 9.04
C PHE A 125 -3.11 -19.21 8.30
N PHE A 126 -3.32 -18.63 7.11
CA PHE A 126 -4.47 -18.95 6.26
C PHE A 126 -4.51 -20.43 5.88
N TYR A 127 -3.40 -21.00 5.42
CA TYR A 127 -3.37 -22.43 5.06
C TYR A 127 -3.48 -23.33 6.29
N GLU A 128 -2.87 -22.96 7.41
CA GLU A 128 -3.01 -23.69 8.67
C GLU A 128 -4.48 -23.77 9.11
N MET A 129 -5.21 -22.65 9.09
CA MET A 129 -6.58 -22.61 9.59
C MET A 129 -7.63 -23.05 8.56
N CYS A 130 -7.48 -22.71 7.29
CA CYS A 130 -8.54 -22.87 6.28
C CYS A 130 -8.44 -24.16 5.46
N THR A 131 -7.44 -25.02 5.70
CA THR A 131 -7.34 -26.36 5.05
C THR A 131 -7.81 -27.51 5.92
N GLN A 132 -8.18 -27.25 7.18
CA GLN A 132 -8.53 -28.29 8.16
C GLN A 132 -9.82 -29.05 7.82
N CYS A 133 -10.72 -28.47 7.03
CA CYS A 133 -12.03 -29.06 6.71
C CYS A 133 -12.26 -29.31 5.22
N HIS A 134 -11.63 -28.52 4.34
CA HIS A 134 -11.72 -28.60 2.89
C HIS A 134 -10.48 -27.98 2.27
N ALA A 135 -10.32 -28.06 0.95
CA ALA A 135 -9.27 -27.31 0.26
C ALA A 135 -9.47 -25.80 0.42
N ALA A 136 -8.40 -25.07 0.72
CA ALA A 136 -8.41 -23.62 0.77
C ALA A 136 -8.69 -23.02 -0.62
N GLN A 137 -9.53 -21.99 -0.67
CA GLN A 137 -9.79 -21.26 -1.91
C GLN A 137 -8.70 -20.21 -2.15
N ALA A 138 -8.33 -19.97 -3.40
CA ALA A 138 -7.37 -18.91 -3.72
C ALA A 138 -7.97 -17.54 -3.30
N PRO A 139 -7.23 -16.69 -2.56
CA PRO A 139 -7.70 -15.36 -2.16
C PRO A 139 -8.25 -14.52 -3.31
N SER A 140 -7.66 -14.64 -4.50
CA SER A 140 -8.07 -13.87 -5.68
C SER A 140 -9.38 -14.33 -6.32
N HIS A 141 -9.97 -15.46 -5.92
CA HIS A 141 -11.25 -15.94 -6.45
C HIS A 141 -12.48 -15.19 -5.93
N HIS A 142 -12.33 -14.41 -4.85
CA HIS A 142 -13.41 -13.63 -4.25
C HIS A 142 -13.01 -12.15 -4.14
N THR A 143 -14.01 -11.28 -4.09
CA THR A 143 -13.87 -9.86 -3.75
C THR A 143 -13.71 -9.67 -2.25
N MET A 144 -13.26 -8.49 -1.83
CA MET A 144 -13.14 -8.13 -0.41
C MET A 144 -14.45 -8.34 0.36
N ILE A 145 -15.59 -7.98 -0.24
CA ILE A 145 -16.90 -8.10 0.40
C ILE A 145 -17.39 -9.54 0.43
N GLU A 146 -17.08 -10.34 -0.59
CA GLU A 146 -17.38 -11.78 -0.58
C GLU A 146 -16.58 -12.51 0.49
N TRP A 147 -15.29 -12.19 0.66
CA TRP A 147 -14.49 -12.76 1.75
C TRP A 147 -15.03 -12.40 3.12
N GLU A 148 -15.44 -11.14 3.33
CA GLU A 148 -16.07 -10.71 4.57
C GLU A 148 -17.35 -11.51 4.86
N ALA A 149 -18.19 -11.75 3.86
CA ALA A 149 -19.39 -12.56 4.02
C ALA A 149 -19.08 -14.06 4.25
N LEU A 150 -18.11 -14.62 3.54
CA LEU A 150 -17.71 -16.03 3.67
C LEU A 150 -17.07 -16.31 5.03
N MET A 151 -16.32 -15.36 5.59
CA MET A 151 -15.67 -15.54 6.89
C MET A 151 -16.65 -15.56 8.07
N LEU A 152 -17.87 -15.01 7.93
CA LEU A 152 -18.88 -15.01 9.01
C LEU A 152 -19.19 -16.42 9.55
N PRO A 153 -19.59 -17.41 8.72
CA PRO A 153 -19.73 -18.78 9.19
C PRO A 153 -18.38 -19.45 9.47
N MET A 154 -17.34 -19.18 8.67
CA MET A 154 -16.05 -19.88 8.79
C MET A 154 -15.35 -19.61 10.11
N LYS A 155 -15.47 -18.40 10.66
CA LYS A 155 -14.96 -18.06 11.99
C LYS A 155 -15.40 -19.07 13.05
N GLY A 156 -16.68 -19.43 13.06
CA GLY A 156 -17.22 -20.41 14.01
C GLY A 156 -16.72 -21.83 13.77
N PHE A 157 -16.63 -22.25 12.51
CA PHE A 157 -16.16 -23.59 12.15
C PHE A 157 -14.66 -23.79 12.43
N ALA A 158 -13.85 -22.80 12.05
CA ALA A 158 -12.40 -22.77 12.29
C ALA A 158 -12.04 -22.37 13.74
N LYS A 159 -13.04 -22.03 14.56
CA LYS A 159 -12.88 -21.59 15.96
C LYS A 159 -11.92 -20.41 16.13
N LEU A 160 -11.92 -19.50 15.16
CA LEU A 160 -11.12 -18.28 15.20
C LEU A 160 -11.70 -17.30 16.21
N ASP A 161 -10.84 -16.68 17.01
CA ASP A 161 -11.22 -15.54 17.84
C ASP A 161 -11.39 -14.25 16.99
N ASP A 162 -11.67 -13.12 17.66
CA ASP A 162 -11.87 -11.83 16.97
C ASP A 162 -10.60 -11.29 16.31
N GLU A 163 -9.44 -11.52 16.94
CA GLU A 163 -8.13 -11.04 16.49
C GLU A 163 -7.64 -11.89 15.32
N GLU A 164 -7.65 -13.21 15.47
CA GLU A 164 -7.30 -14.18 14.42
C GLU A 164 -8.17 -13.98 13.17
N ASN A 165 -9.48 -13.82 13.35
CA ASN A 165 -10.38 -13.56 12.24
C ASN A 165 -10.08 -12.22 11.56
N SER A 166 -9.76 -11.17 12.32
CA SER A 166 -9.41 -9.86 11.75
C SER A 166 -8.08 -9.89 11.00
N TYR A 167 -7.09 -10.60 11.53
CA TYR A 167 -5.78 -10.83 10.93
C TYR A 167 -5.93 -11.55 9.58
N LEU A 168 -6.64 -12.67 9.57
CA LEU A 168 -6.87 -13.48 8.38
C LEU A 168 -7.75 -12.75 7.35
N LEU A 169 -8.78 -12.02 7.81
CA LEU A 169 -9.64 -11.23 6.93
C LEU A 169 -8.89 -10.06 6.27
N ARG A 170 -7.91 -9.44 6.96
CA ARG A 170 -7.06 -8.43 6.33
C ARG A 170 -6.27 -9.02 5.16
N TYR A 171 -5.68 -10.19 5.34
CA TYR A 171 -4.95 -10.90 4.29
C TYR A 171 -5.86 -11.24 3.10
N LEU A 172 -7.01 -11.87 3.36
CA LEU A 172 -7.96 -12.26 2.33
C LEU A 172 -8.45 -11.05 1.52
N LYS A 173 -8.77 -9.94 2.20
CA LYS A 173 -9.23 -8.71 1.54
C LYS A 173 -8.11 -8.02 0.77
N SER A 174 -6.88 -8.06 1.28
CA SER A 174 -5.73 -7.47 0.59
C SER A 174 -5.34 -8.25 -0.67
N ASN A 175 -5.52 -9.57 -0.67
CA ASN A 175 -5.23 -10.47 -1.79
C ASN A 175 -6.47 -10.87 -2.60
N ALA A 176 -7.62 -10.24 -2.33
CA ALA A 176 -8.85 -10.42 -3.09
C ALA A 176 -8.71 -9.96 -4.55
N SER A 177 -9.63 -10.36 -5.42
CA SER A 177 -9.69 -9.92 -6.82
C SER A 177 -9.68 -8.39 -7.00
N ASN A 178 -10.33 -7.66 -6.07
CA ASN A 178 -10.34 -6.20 -6.03
C ASN A 178 -9.40 -5.61 -4.94
N GLY A 179 -8.56 -6.44 -4.33
CA GLY A 179 -7.69 -6.12 -3.20
C GLY A 179 -6.53 -5.18 -3.52
N LEU A 180 -5.69 -4.95 -2.51
CA LEU A 180 -4.50 -4.10 -2.58
C LEU A 180 -3.40 -4.72 -3.45
N VAL A 181 -3.19 -6.03 -3.32
CA VAL A 181 -2.20 -6.78 -4.09
C VAL A 181 -2.78 -7.07 -5.47
N LYS A 182 -2.06 -6.64 -6.51
CA LYS A 182 -2.42 -6.94 -7.91
C LYS A 182 -1.56 -8.11 -8.37
N THR A 183 -1.99 -9.34 -8.09
CA THR A 183 -1.35 -10.52 -8.67
C THR A 183 -1.59 -10.55 -10.18
N LYS A 184 -0.51 -10.57 -10.97
CA LYS A 184 -0.57 -11.01 -12.37
C LYS A 184 -0.55 -12.54 -12.32
N HIS A 185 -1.72 -13.16 -12.39
CA HIS A 185 -1.83 -14.60 -12.63
C HIS A 185 -1.51 -14.91 -14.10
#